data_AF-A0A2H3K747-F1
#
_entry.id   AF-A0A2H3K747-F1
#
_cell.length_a   1.000
_cell.length_b   1.000
_cell.length_c   1.000
_cell.angle_alpha   90.00
_cell.angle_beta   90.00
_cell.angle_gamma   90.00
#
_symmetry.space_group_name_H-M   'P 1'
#
loop_
_entity.id
_entity.type
_entity.pdbx_description
1 polymer ?
#
loop_
_entity_poly.entity_id
_entity_poly.type
_entity_poly.pdbx_seq_one_letter_code
_entity_poly.pdbx_strand_id
1 'polypeptide(L)'
;MDETENTRHVGGNIKIITSNTPFQRLSLAVKHRSTSKMEDEAIILAITFGFGARNFTREDSDADHKMARFVTMMRKVPSDIIFLRGETIAHEPFRWCPRSLLYFSDYRLETFGNSGRCDVDGLHAQYDTLVLDNASRGRPHNGKFYARDKASGTKFELAVEHAEVFTELPQSPAFIFRTLLVGQDVAVMDIVSETRAEYGGSGVNSVARTGGRNDGKEGHVYKGKVVGYLKVMARGGSLIEEPRGMLSGALFSNLPWCIT
;
A
#
# COMPACT_ATOMS: atom_id res chain seq x y z
N MET A 1 5.26 6.43 -22.26
CA MET A 1 3.86 6.81 -22.04
C MET A 1 3.88 7.84 -20.92
N ASP A 2 3.59 9.10 -21.23
CA ASP A 2 3.57 10.17 -20.23
C ASP A 2 2.39 10.00 -19.27
N GLU A 3 2.67 10.12 -17.97
CA GLU A 3 1.67 10.12 -16.91
C GLU A 3 0.98 11.48 -16.85
N THR A 4 -0.35 11.48 -16.89
CA THR A 4 -1.15 12.65 -16.59
C THR A 4 -1.83 12.47 -15.24
N GLU A 5 -1.37 13.21 -14.23
CA GLU A 5 -2.10 13.36 -12.98
C GLU A 5 -3.38 14.14 -13.24
N ASN A 6 -4.53 13.46 -13.21
CA ASN A 6 -5.82 14.12 -13.28
C ASN A 6 -6.30 14.41 -11.87
N THR A 7 -6.27 15.69 -11.48
CA THR A 7 -6.87 16.14 -10.21
C THR A 7 -8.36 16.41 -10.46
N ARG A 8 -9.25 15.63 -9.86
CA ARG A 8 -10.68 15.93 -9.84
C ARG A 8 -11.06 16.57 -8.51
N HIS A 9 -11.67 17.74 -8.56
CA HIS A 9 -12.24 18.40 -7.40
C HIS A 9 -13.66 17.86 -7.19
N VAL A 10 -13.89 17.15 -6.09
CA VAL A 10 -15.22 16.75 -5.66
C VAL A 10 -15.50 17.49 -4.35
N GLY A 11 -16.44 18.43 -4.38
CA GLY A 11 -17.02 19.17 -3.24
C GLY A 11 -16.18 19.30 -1.97
N GLY A 12 -15.60 20.47 -1.73
CA GLY A 12 -14.71 20.76 -0.60
C GLY A 12 -13.23 20.64 -0.96
N ASN A 13 -12.33 21.07 -0.06
CA ASN A 13 -10.86 21.09 -0.26
C ASN A 13 -10.21 19.70 -0.48
N ILE A 14 -10.99 18.66 -0.79
CA ILE A 14 -10.52 17.32 -1.08
C ILE A 14 -10.06 17.28 -2.55
N LYS A 15 -8.74 17.27 -2.75
CA LYS A 15 -8.15 16.93 -4.05
C LYS A 15 -8.15 15.41 -4.18
N ILE A 16 -8.97 14.87 -5.07
CA ILE A 16 -8.83 13.47 -5.48
C ILE A 16 -7.80 13.45 -6.60
N ILE A 17 -6.59 12.99 -6.27
CA ILE A 17 -5.58 12.67 -7.27
C ILE A 17 -5.88 11.27 -7.76
N THR A 18 -6.58 11.16 -8.88
CA THR A 18 -6.65 9.86 -9.57
C THR A 18 -5.37 9.73 -10.35
N SER A 19 -4.49 8.82 -9.94
CA SER A 19 -3.45 8.34 -10.86
C SER A 19 -4.16 7.67 -12.03
N ASN A 20 -3.70 7.91 -13.25
CA ASN A 20 -4.19 7.25 -14.46
C ASN A 20 -3.04 6.47 -15.09
N THR A 21 -2.47 5.58 -14.28
CA THR A 21 -1.33 4.77 -14.63
C THR A 21 -1.70 3.79 -15.75
N PRO A 22 -0.72 3.41 -16.58
CA PRO A 22 -0.90 2.35 -17.54
C PRO A 22 -1.43 1.04 -16.92
N PHE A 23 -1.04 0.75 -15.66
CA PHE A 23 -1.57 -0.37 -14.88
C PHE A 23 -3.09 -0.28 -14.68
N GLN A 24 -3.61 0.87 -14.26
CA GLN A 24 -5.06 1.04 -14.03
C GLN A 24 -5.89 0.86 -15.27
N ARG A 25 -5.47 1.50 -16.38
CA ARG A 25 -6.17 1.38 -17.67
C ARG A 25 -6.23 -0.07 -18.12
N LEU A 26 -5.13 -0.79 -17.90
CA LEU A 26 -5.03 -2.19 -18.25
C LEU A 26 -5.95 -3.05 -17.39
N SER A 27 -5.93 -2.90 -16.06
CA SER A 27 -6.80 -3.65 -15.14
C SER A 27 -8.28 -3.47 -15.49
N LEU A 28 -8.70 -2.23 -15.81
CA LEU A 28 -10.07 -1.94 -16.24
C LEU A 28 -10.39 -2.56 -17.61
N ALA A 29 -9.45 -2.50 -18.56
CA ALA A 29 -9.65 -3.04 -19.92
C ALA A 29 -9.79 -4.56 -19.93
N VAL A 30 -9.12 -5.27 -19.01
CA VAL A 30 -9.22 -6.74 -18.91
C VAL A 30 -10.37 -7.21 -18.03
N LYS A 31 -10.89 -6.36 -17.13
CA LYS A 31 -11.92 -6.77 -16.17
C LYS A 31 -13.18 -7.35 -16.82
N HIS A 32 -13.59 -6.81 -17.96
CA HIS A 32 -14.76 -7.30 -18.69
C HIS A 32 -14.45 -8.45 -19.66
N ARG A 33 -13.19 -8.91 -19.74
CA ARG A 33 -12.82 -10.08 -20.52
C ARG A 33 -12.94 -11.32 -19.63
N SER A 34 -13.80 -12.24 -20.02
CA SER A 34 -13.83 -13.58 -19.44
C SER A 34 -12.57 -14.33 -19.84
N THR A 35 -11.52 -14.25 -19.03
CA THR A 35 -10.37 -15.15 -19.17
C THR A 35 -10.76 -16.51 -18.58
N SER A 36 -10.63 -17.58 -19.36
CA SER A 36 -11.12 -18.90 -18.96
C SER A 36 -10.30 -19.54 -17.83
N LYS A 37 -9.11 -19.00 -17.49
CA LYS A 37 -8.23 -19.50 -16.43
C LYS A 37 -7.47 -18.36 -15.75
N MET A 38 -7.37 -18.42 -14.42
CA MET A 38 -6.63 -17.44 -13.61
C MET A 38 -5.13 -17.45 -13.97
N GLU A 39 -4.59 -18.61 -14.34
CA GLU A 39 -3.19 -18.75 -14.74
C GLU A 39 -2.81 -17.98 -16.01
N ASP A 40 -3.77 -17.53 -16.81
CA ASP A 40 -3.51 -16.81 -18.06
C ASP A 40 -3.66 -15.30 -17.91
N GLU A 41 -4.19 -14.81 -16.78
CA GLU A 41 -4.48 -13.41 -16.54
C GLU A 41 -3.23 -12.53 -16.69
N ALA A 42 -2.15 -12.88 -15.99
CA ALA A 42 -0.90 -12.13 -16.03
C ALA A 42 -0.28 -12.07 -17.45
N ILE A 43 -0.45 -13.13 -18.25
CA ILE A 43 0.04 -13.18 -19.63
C ILE A 43 -0.81 -12.26 -20.51
N ILE A 44 -2.13 -12.28 -20.36
CA ILE A 44 -3.05 -11.42 -21.10
C ILE A 44 -2.81 -9.95 -20.76
N LEU A 45 -2.63 -9.63 -19.47
CA LEU A 45 -2.24 -8.32 -18.98
C LEU A 45 -0.93 -7.87 -19.65
N ALA A 46 0.10 -8.71 -19.62
CA ALA A 46 1.40 -8.41 -20.20
C ALA A 46 1.35 -8.16 -21.72
N ILE A 47 0.68 -9.04 -22.48
CA ILE A 47 0.53 -8.90 -23.94
C ILE A 47 -0.23 -7.63 -24.29
N THR A 48 -1.32 -7.34 -23.56
CA THR A 48 -2.11 -6.13 -23.76
C THR A 48 -1.29 -4.87 -23.47
N PHE A 49 -0.31 -4.96 -22.58
CA PHE A 49 0.66 -3.89 -22.30
C PHE A 49 1.79 -3.76 -23.35
N GLY A 50 1.87 -4.68 -24.32
CA GLY A 50 2.93 -4.73 -25.31
C GLY A 50 4.17 -5.51 -24.88
N PHE A 51 4.13 -6.22 -23.75
CA PHE A 51 5.17 -7.19 -23.42
C PHE A 51 4.98 -8.49 -24.22
N GLY A 52 6.08 -9.10 -24.66
CA GLY A 52 6.01 -10.37 -25.37
C GLY A 52 5.74 -11.54 -24.42
N ALA A 53 4.87 -12.47 -24.81
CA ALA A 53 4.60 -13.70 -24.04
C ALA A 53 5.88 -14.51 -23.73
N ARG A 54 6.91 -14.39 -24.58
CA ARG A 54 8.25 -14.98 -24.38
C ARG A 54 8.97 -14.53 -23.10
N ASN A 55 8.49 -13.47 -22.44
CA ASN A 55 9.05 -12.99 -21.19
C ASN A 55 8.66 -13.86 -19.99
N PHE A 56 7.65 -14.72 -20.17
CA PHE A 56 7.29 -15.78 -19.23
C PHE A 56 8.01 -17.06 -19.61
N THR A 57 8.65 -17.66 -18.63
CA THR A 57 9.49 -18.85 -18.76
C THR A 57 8.74 -20.09 -18.30
N ARG A 58 9.34 -21.27 -18.49
CA ARG A 58 8.80 -22.52 -17.96
C ARG A 58 8.79 -22.56 -16.43
N GLU A 59 9.62 -21.74 -15.78
CA GLU A 59 9.68 -21.59 -14.33
C GLU A 59 8.46 -20.83 -13.79
N ASP A 60 7.77 -20.05 -14.64
CA ASP A 60 6.51 -19.38 -14.32
C ASP A 60 5.32 -20.34 -14.46
N SER A 61 5.38 -21.46 -13.72
CA SER A 61 4.50 -22.61 -13.92
C SER A 61 3.07 -22.43 -13.39
N ASP A 62 2.86 -21.50 -12.46
CA ASP A 62 1.57 -21.23 -11.84
C ASP A 62 1.15 -19.76 -11.94
N ALA A 63 -0.07 -19.44 -11.48
CA ALA A 63 -0.60 -18.08 -11.51
C ALA A 63 0.23 -17.10 -10.67
N ASP A 64 0.81 -17.55 -9.55
CA ASP A 64 1.56 -16.70 -8.63
C ASP A 64 2.85 -16.20 -9.27
N HIS A 65 3.64 -17.12 -9.84
CA HIS A 65 4.90 -16.78 -10.50
C HIS A 65 4.67 -15.88 -11.71
N LYS A 66 3.61 -16.15 -12.50
CA LYS A 66 3.25 -15.30 -13.63
C LYS A 66 2.82 -13.90 -13.18
N MET A 67 2.01 -13.78 -12.13
CA MET A 67 1.58 -12.48 -11.64
C MET A 67 2.76 -11.68 -11.04
N ALA A 68 3.62 -12.33 -10.26
CA ALA A 68 4.87 -11.75 -9.76
C ALA A 68 5.75 -11.23 -10.92
N ARG A 69 5.97 -12.07 -11.94
CA ARG A 69 6.71 -11.70 -13.15
C ARG A 69 6.11 -10.49 -13.85
N PHE A 70 4.78 -10.45 -14.00
CA PHE A 70 4.08 -9.33 -14.59
C PHE A 70 4.31 -8.02 -13.82
N VAL A 71 4.12 -8.01 -12.50
CA VAL A 71 4.31 -6.78 -11.70
C VAL A 71 5.77 -6.33 -11.67
N THR A 72 6.74 -7.25 -11.69
CA THR A 72 8.16 -6.90 -11.82
C THR A 72 8.49 -6.32 -13.19
N MET A 73 7.92 -6.86 -14.29
CA MET A 73 8.09 -6.29 -15.64
C MET A 73 7.51 -4.89 -15.76
N MET A 74 6.36 -4.63 -15.11
CA MET A 74 5.75 -3.30 -15.06
C MET A 74 6.70 -2.28 -14.41
N ARG A 75 7.51 -2.70 -13.43
CA ARG A 75 8.41 -1.91 -12.57
C ARG A 75 7.73 -0.80 -11.76
N LYS A 76 6.75 -0.11 -12.33
CA LYS A 76 5.95 0.93 -11.71
C LYS A 76 4.54 0.38 -11.54
N VAL A 77 4.14 0.19 -10.29
CA VAL A 77 2.81 -0.31 -9.92
C VAL A 77 2.17 0.67 -8.93
N PRO A 78 0.85 0.72 -8.80
CA PRO A 78 0.22 1.60 -7.82
C PRO A 78 0.57 1.17 -6.39
N SER A 79 0.99 2.09 -5.52
CA SER A 79 1.35 1.77 -4.12
C SER A 79 0.16 1.21 -3.35
N ASP A 80 -1.04 1.65 -3.71
CA ASP A 80 -2.29 1.25 -3.06
C ASP A 80 -2.77 -0.16 -3.44
N ILE A 81 -2.02 -0.86 -4.31
CA ILE A 81 -2.32 -2.25 -4.65
C ILE A 81 -2.38 -3.16 -3.41
N ILE A 82 -1.64 -2.82 -2.35
CA ILE A 82 -1.67 -3.53 -1.07
C ILE A 82 -3.03 -3.44 -0.37
N PHE A 83 -3.90 -2.50 -0.73
CA PHE A 83 -5.25 -2.38 -0.16
C PHE A 83 -6.31 -3.12 -0.99
N LEU A 84 -5.91 -3.82 -2.05
CA LEU A 84 -6.78 -4.69 -2.81
C LEU A 84 -6.94 -6.01 -2.04
N ARG A 85 -8.07 -6.14 -1.34
CA ARG A 85 -8.34 -7.27 -0.44
C ARG A 85 -8.82 -8.49 -1.20
N GLY A 86 -8.06 -9.57 -1.16
CA GLY A 86 -8.39 -10.84 -1.78
C GLY A 86 -7.26 -11.85 -1.57
N GLU A 87 -7.27 -12.93 -2.34
CA GLU A 87 -6.14 -13.86 -2.34
C GLU A 87 -4.90 -13.16 -2.89
N THR A 88 -3.81 -13.24 -2.14
CA THR A 88 -2.49 -12.73 -2.54
C THR A 88 -1.55 -13.88 -2.90
N ILE A 89 -0.48 -13.54 -3.61
CA ILE A 89 0.58 -14.50 -3.95
C ILE A 89 1.13 -15.14 -2.67
N ALA A 90 1.36 -16.45 -2.67
CA ALA A 90 1.75 -17.16 -1.45
C ALA A 90 3.22 -16.97 -1.05
N HIS A 91 4.09 -16.64 -2.02
CA HIS A 91 5.54 -16.61 -1.82
C HIS A 91 6.09 -15.18 -1.69
N GLU A 92 7.16 -15.05 -0.89
CA GLU A 92 7.91 -13.80 -0.78
C GLU A 92 8.70 -13.51 -2.07
N PRO A 93 8.97 -12.23 -2.38
CA PRO A 93 8.55 -11.02 -1.68
C PRO A 93 7.30 -10.37 -2.28
N PHE A 94 6.39 -11.18 -2.83
CA PHE A 94 5.20 -10.70 -3.53
C PHE A 94 3.90 -10.95 -2.76
N ARG A 95 3.94 -11.25 -1.46
CA ARG A 95 2.74 -11.59 -0.68
C ARG A 95 1.75 -10.44 -0.52
N TRP A 96 2.17 -9.23 -0.86
CA TRP A 96 1.33 -8.04 -0.95
C TRP A 96 0.52 -7.95 -2.26
N CYS A 97 0.92 -8.68 -3.30
CA CYS A 97 0.31 -8.61 -4.62
C CYS A 97 -0.90 -9.55 -4.70
N PRO A 98 -2.07 -9.07 -5.17
CA PRO A 98 -3.20 -9.94 -5.48
C PRO A 98 -2.83 -11.01 -6.51
N ARG A 99 -3.39 -12.21 -6.38
CA ARG A 99 -3.26 -13.29 -7.40
C ARG A 99 -3.97 -12.92 -8.71
N SER A 100 -5.03 -12.12 -8.59
CA SER A 100 -5.89 -11.71 -9.71
C SER A 100 -6.41 -10.30 -9.47
N LEU A 101 -6.47 -9.49 -10.52
CA LEU A 101 -7.03 -8.15 -10.54
C LEU A 101 -8.51 -8.13 -10.95
N LEU A 102 -9.03 -9.24 -11.48
CA LEU A 102 -10.39 -9.34 -12.04
C LEU A 102 -11.49 -9.25 -10.99
N TYR A 103 -11.20 -9.63 -9.75
CA TYR A 103 -12.19 -9.70 -8.67
C TYR A 103 -12.48 -8.35 -7.98
N PHE A 104 -11.76 -7.29 -8.34
CA PHE A 104 -11.92 -5.98 -7.69
C PHE A 104 -12.97 -5.11 -8.38
N SER A 105 -13.72 -4.34 -7.59
CA SER A 105 -14.68 -3.36 -8.12
C SER A 105 -13.96 -2.26 -8.92
N ASP A 106 -14.65 -1.66 -9.91
CA ASP A 106 -14.03 -0.65 -10.79
C ASP A 106 -13.51 0.53 -9.98
N TYR A 107 -14.31 0.94 -8.99
CA TYR A 107 -13.94 1.98 -8.04
C TYR A 107 -12.60 1.72 -7.34
N ARG A 108 -12.30 0.48 -6.95
CA ARG A 108 -11.03 0.13 -6.29
C ARG A 108 -9.85 0.24 -7.26
N LEU A 109 -10.05 -0.13 -8.52
CA LEU A 109 -9.03 -0.05 -9.58
C LEU A 109 -8.82 1.38 -10.09
N GLU A 110 -9.83 2.24 -10.02
CA GLU A 110 -9.76 3.64 -10.46
C GLU A 110 -9.11 4.58 -9.43
N THR A 111 -9.01 4.17 -8.17
CA THR A 111 -8.66 5.06 -7.04
C THR A 111 -7.32 4.75 -6.40
N PHE A 112 -6.27 4.50 -7.17
CA PHE A 112 -4.94 4.36 -6.57
C PHE A 112 -4.30 5.71 -6.29
N GLY A 113 -3.63 5.79 -5.14
CA GLY A 113 -2.70 6.85 -4.80
C GLY A 113 -1.44 6.85 -5.67
N ASN A 114 -0.31 7.15 -5.04
CA ASN A 114 0.97 7.31 -5.72
C ASN A 114 1.46 5.99 -6.36
N SER A 115 2.44 6.08 -7.26
CA SER A 115 3.10 4.88 -7.77
C SER A 115 4.20 4.40 -6.82
N GLY A 116 4.33 3.10 -6.63
CA GLY A 116 5.52 2.44 -6.13
C GLY A 116 6.38 1.83 -7.25
N ARG A 117 7.59 1.41 -6.87
CA ARG A 117 8.52 0.65 -7.70
C ARG A 117 8.52 -0.81 -7.24
N CYS A 118 8.25 -1.74 -8.13
CA CYS A 118 8.33 -3.19 -7.88
C CYS A 118 9.64 -3.74 -8.47
N ASP A 119 10.38 -4.50 -7.66
CA ASP A 119 11.55 -5.26 -8.10
C ASP A 119 11.62 -6.62 -7.39
N VAL A 120 12.80 -7.26 -7.42
CA VAL A 120 13.01 -8.59 -6.83
C VAL A 120 12.97 -8.61 -5.30
N ASP A 121 13.00 -7.44 -4.64
CA ASP A 121 12.93 -7.34 -3.18
C ASP A 121 11.51 -7.05 -2.68
N GLY A 122 10.59 -6.68 -3.59
CA GLY A 122 9.19 -6.41 -3.29
C GLY A 122 8.70 -5.07 -3.82
N LEU A 123 7.69 -4.49 -3.15
CA LEU A 123 7.12 -3.19 -3.49
C LEU A 123 7.76 -2.07 -2.68
N HIS A 124 8.44 -1.17 -3.37
CA HIS A 124 9.03 0.04 -2.82
C HIS A 124 8.06 1.21 -2.98
N ALA A 125 7.54 1.75 -1.89
CA ALA A 125 6.57 2.86 -1.93
C ALA A 125 6.66 3.74 -0.69
N GLN A 126 6.02 4.92 -0.74
CA GLN A 126 5.97 5.86 0.37
C GLN A 126 4.55 5.99 0.89
N TYR A 127 4.39 5.97 2.22
CA TYR A 127 3.08 5.99 2.86
C TYR A 127 3.05 6.91 4.08
N ASP A 128 1.89 7.48 4.35
CA ASP A 128 1.59 8.00 5.68
C ASP A 128 1.48 6.82 6.63
N THR A 129 2.30 6.81 7.69
CA THR A 129 2.48 5.64 8.55
C THR A 129 2.51 6.04 10.02
N LEU A 130 1.70 5.38 10.85
CA LEU A 130 1.83 5.44 12.31
C LEU A 130 2.63 4.23 12.80
N VAL A 131 3.89 4.45 13.19
CA VAL A 131 4.75 3.41 13.79
C VAL A 131 4.46 3.35 15.29
N LEU A 132 4.12 2.18 15.82
CA LEU A 132 3.62 2.03 17.18
C LEU A 132 4.71 1.59 18.16
N ASP A 133 4.76 2.23 19.32
CA ASP A 133 5.80 1.97 20.33
C ASP A 133 5.37 0.96 21.40
N ASN A 134 4.07 0.69 21.54
CA ASN A 134 3.50 -0.07 22.65
C ASN A 134 2.47 -1.12 22.21
N ALA A 135 2.77 -1.81 21.11
CA ALA A 135 1.93 -2.83 20.49
C ALA A 135 1.42 -3.92 21.44
N SER A 136 2.26 -4.36 22.37
CA SER A 136 1.96 -5.42 23.35
C SER A 136 0.77 -5.10 24.27
N ARG A 137 0.34 -3.84 24.32
CA ARG A 137 -0.82 -3.39 25.09
C ARG A 137 -2.10 -3.26 24.28
N GLY A 138 -2.01 -3.28 22.95
CA GLY A 138 -3.15 -3.11 22.06
C GLY A 138 -3.97 -4.38 21.97
N ARG A 139 -5.13 -4.39 22.62
CA ARG A 139 -6.19 -5.36 22.32
C ARG A 139 -7.38 -4.62 21.75
N PRO A 140 -8.11 -5.21 20.79
CA PRO A 140 -9.31 -4.58 20.29
C PRO A 140 -10.35 -4.48 21.42
N HIS A 141 -10.91 -3.30 21.62
CA HIS A 141 -12.04 -3.05 22.51
C HIS A 141 -13.31 -2.91 21.65
N ASN A 142 -14.28 -3.81 21.85
CA ASN A 142 -15.50 -3.88 21.03
C ASN A 142 -15.21 -3.93 19.51
N GLY A 143 -14.21 -4.73 19.12
CA GLY A 143 -13.80 -4.88 17.72
C GLY A 143 -13.04 -3.68 17.14
N LYS A 144 -12.55 -2.76 17.99
CA LYS A 144 -11.85 -1.55 17.58
C LYS A 144 -10.49 -1.40 18.25
N PHE A 145 -9.51 -0.94 17.49
CA PHE A 145 -8.25 -0.41 18.02
C PHE A 145 -8.33 1.10 18.13
N TYR A 146 -7.64 1.63 19.14
CA TYR A 146 -7.49 3.06 19.36
C TYR A 146 -6.02 3.39 19.35
N ALA A 147 -5.63 4.41 18.59
CA ALA A 147 -4.23 4.81 18.48
C ALA A 147 -4.09 6.32 18.58
N ARG A 148 -2.96 6.78 19.11
CA ARG A 148 -2.62 8.20 19.23
C ARG A 148 -1.26 8.47 18.61
N ASP A 149 -1.20 9.47 17.74
CA ASP A 149 0.05 10.09 17.37
C ASP A 149 0.56 10.95 18.53
N LYS A 150 1.75 10.64 19.04
CA LYS A 150 2.37 11.31 20.18
C LYS A 150 2.71 12.77 19.86
N ALA A 151 3.13 13.06 18.63
CA ALA A 151 3.59 14.39 18.26
C ALA A 151 2.44 15.39 18.14
N SER A 152 1.40 15.05 17.37
CA SER A 152 0.25 15.94 17.17
C SER A 152 -0.86 15.77 18.21
N GLY A 153 -0.86 14.67 18.97
CA GLY A 153 -1.99 14.29 19.82
C GLY A 153 -3.22 13.79 19.05
N THR A 154 -3.13 13.64 17.72
CA THR A 154 -4.21 13.10 16.90
C THR A 154 -4.56 11.69 17.34
N LYS A 155 -5.85 11.43 17.57
CA LYS A 155 -6.36 10.10 17.91
C LYS A 155 -7.06 9.48 16.70
N PHE A 156 -7.02 8.16 16.65
CA PHE A 156 -7.61 7.33 15.61
C PHE A 156 -8.47 6.25 16.25
N GLU A 157 -9.68 6.08 15.75
CA GLU A 157 -10.53 4.92 16.01
C GLU A 157 -10.52 4.03 14.77
N LEU A 158 -10.15 2.77 14.94
CA LEU A 158 -9.88 1.82 13.86
C LEU A 158 -10.72 0.55 14.06
N ALA A 159 -11.68 0.29 13.17
CA ALA A 159 -12.47 -0.94 13.23
C ALA A 159 -11.76 -2.12 12.56
N VAL A 160 -11.88 -3.30 13.16
CA VAL A 160 -11.52 -4.57 12.52
C VAL A 160 -12.66 -4.97 11.60
N GLU A 161 -12.45 -4.98 10.29
CA GLU A 161 -13.53 -5.24 9.33
C GLU A 161 -13.87 -6.74 9.22
N HIS A 162 -12.90 -7.60 9.53
CA HIS A 162 -13.06 -9.06 9.57
C HIS A 162 -12.45 -9.62 10.87
N ALA A 163 -13.22 -9.56 11.94
CA ALA A 163 -12.78 -9.96 13.29
C ALA A 163 -12.27 -11.42 13.37
N GLU A 164 -12.69 -12.28 12.43
CA GLU A 164 -12.28 -13.69 12.35
C GLU A 164 -10.82 -13.88 11.94
N VAL A 165 -10.19 -12.87 11.31
CA VAL A 165 -8.85 -13.01 10.71
C VAL A 165 -7.78 -12.23 11.47
N PHE A 166 -8.16 -11.22 12.26
CA PHE A 166 -7.20 -10.32 12.88
C PHE A 166 -7.55 -9.99 14.34
N THR A 167 -6.99 -10.75 15.27
CA THR A 167 -7.25 -10.63 16.71
C THR A 167 -6.11 -10.00 17.50
N GLU A 168 -4.88 -10.06 16.98
CA GLU A 168 -3.67 -9.58 17.67
C GLU A 168 -2.76 -8.80 16.72
N LEU A 169 -2.16 -7.72 17.24
CA LEU A 169 -1.14 -6.97 16.52
C LEU A 169 0.19 -7.72 16.57
N PRO A 170 1.04 -7.62 15.52
CA PRO A 170 2.39 -8.14 15.57
C PRO A 170 3.23 -7.41 16.63
N GLN A 171 4.44 -7.93 16.91
CA GLN A 171 5.33 -7.36 17.93
C GLN A 171 5.79 -5.94 17.58
N SER A 172 6.05 -5.68 16.30
CA SER A 172 6.51 -4.39 15.79
C SER A 172 5.54 -3.86 14.71
N PRO A 173 4.33 -3.42 15.09
CA PRO A 173 3.31 -3.01 14.15
C PRO A 173 3.50 -1.58 13.65
N ALA A 174 3.14 -1.37 12.40
CA ALA A 174 2.82 -0.05 11.88
C ALA A 174 1.46 -0.04 11.18
N PHE A 175 0.81 1.12 11.19
CA PHE A 175 -0.41 1.35 10.43
C PHE A 175 -0.08 2.22 9.22
N ILE A 176 -0.18 1.62 8.03
CA ILE A 176 -0.06 2.32 6.76
C ILE A 176 -1.45 2.80 6.33
N PHE A 177 -1.62 4.11 6.21
CA PHE A 177 -2.89 4.71 5.79
C PHE A 177 -2.92 4.82 4.27
N ARG A 178 -4.04 4.39 3.67
CA ARG A 178 -4.25 4.57 2.24
C ARG A 178 -4.26 6.05 1.89
N THR A 179 -3.51 6.42 0.84
CA THR A 179 -3.44 7.81 0.39
C THR A 179 -4.84 8.31 0.01
N LEU A 180 -5.14 9.58 0.27
CA LEU A 180 -6.38 10.28 -0.10
C LEU A 180 -7.65 9.95 0.70
N LEU A 181 -7.57 9.20 1.81
CA LEU A 181 -8.73 8.83 2.64
C LEU A 181 -9.86 8.11 1.87
N VAL A 182 -9.60 7.68 0.64
CA VAL A 182 -10.57 6.94 -0.18
C VAL A 182 -10.74 5.56 0.44
N GLY A 183 -11.90 5.34 1.05
CA GLY A 183 -12.25 4.07 1.70
C GLY A 183 -11.79 3.92 3.15
N GLN A 184 -11.04 4.88 3.70
CA GLN A 184 -10.54 4.87 5.09
C GLN A 184 -9.73 3.60 5.45
N ASP A 185 -9.13 2.93 4.46
CA ASP A 185 -8.40 1.68 4.67
C ASP A 185 -7.06 1.91 5.36
N VAL A 186 -6.70 0.98 6.24
CA VAL A 186 -5.42 0.93 6.94
C VAL A 186 -4.86 -0.47 6.80
N ALA A 187 -3.62 -0.59 6.31
CA ALA A 187 -2.88 -1.84 6.30
C ALA A 187 -2.12 -1.96 7.62
N VAL A 188 -2.24 -3.10 8.29
CA VAL A 188 -1.43 -3.43 9.45
C VAL A 188 -0.17 -4.13 8.96
N MET A 189 0.96 -3.53 9.26
CA MET A 189 2.28 -4.01 8.88
C MET A 189 2.94 -4.68 10.07
N ASP A 190 3.64 -5.79 9.84
CA ASP A 190 4.66 -6.32 10.75
C ASP A 190 6.04 -5.85 10.24
N ILE A 191 6.70 -4.97 10.99
CA ILE A 191 8.03 -4.46 10.68
C ILE A 191 9.03 -5.58 10.91
N VAL A 192 9.65 -6.05 9.82
CA VAL A 192 10.67 -7.10 9.84
C VAL A 192 12.05 -6.51 10.08
N SER A 193 12.35 -5.38 9.44
CA SER A 193 13.63 -4.68 9.65
C SER A 193 13.52 -3.20 9.30
N GLU A 194 14.42 -2.42 9.89
CA GLU A 194 14.60 -1.01 9.60
C GLU A 194 16.04 -0.82 9.14
N THR A 195 16.21 -0.32 7.91
CA THR A 195 17.53 -0.03 7.36
C THR A 195 17.72 1.48 7.29
N ARG A 196 18.84 1.96 7.82
CA ARG A 196 19.26 3.34 7.53
C ARG A 196 19.75 3.39 6.09
N ALA A 197 19.00 4.09 5.24
CA ALA A 197 19.46 4.45 3.93
C ALA A 197 20.51 5.55 4.10
N GLU A 198 21.78 5.19 3.87
CA GLU A 198 22.80 6.16 3.52
C GLU A 198 22.37 6.75 2.17
N TYR A 199 21.80 7.97 2.19
CA TYR A 199 21.52 8.71 0.98
C TYR A 199 22.86 9.11 0.33
N GLY A 200 23.46 8.17 -0.41
CA GLY A 200 24.51 8.46 -1.36
C GLY A 200 23.92 9.34 -2.46
N GLY A 201 24.22 10.63 -2.43
CA GLY A 201 23.74 11.59 -3.40
C GLY A 201 24.17 11.21 -4.82
N SER A 202 23.29 10.57 -5.59
CA SER A 202 23.38 10.52 -7.05
C SER A 202 22.06 10.06 -7.66
N GLY A 203 21.31 11.02 -8.21
CA GLY A 203 20.57 10.78 -9.45
C GLY A 203 19.10 10.39 -9.34
N VAL A 204 18.25 11.27 -8.81
CA VAL A 204 16.91 11.48 -9.39
C VAL A 204 16.60 12.97 -9.32
N ASN A 205 16.38 13.59 -10.49
CA ASN A 205 15.95 14.98 -10.62
C ASN A 205 14.62 15.20 -9.89
N SER A 206 14.67 15.72 -8.66
CA SER A 206 13.53 16.37 -8.04
C SER A 206 13.38 17.76 -8.67
N VAL A 207 12.29 17.94 -9.41
CA VAL A 207 11.88 19.26 -9.88
C VAL A 207 11.59 20.11 -8.64
N ALA A 208 12.48 21.06 -8.39
CA ALA A 208 12.40 21.99 -7.28
C ALA A 208 11.17 22.88 -7.38
N ARG A 209 10.46 23.06 -6.26
CA ARG A 209 9.96 24.37 -5.79
C ARG A 209 9.28 24.27 -4.42
N THR A 210 10.07 24.39 -3.36
CA THR A 210 10.00 25.48 -2.35
C THR A 210 11.11 25.25 -1.32
N GLY A 211 11.80 26.34 -0.97
CA GLY A 211 13.04 26.29 -0.22
C GLY A 211 12.87 25.78 1.20
N GLY A 212 13.50 24.65 1.48
CA GLY A 212 13.83 24.16 2.81
C GLY A 212 15.25 23.63 2.77
N ARG A 213 16.07 24.01 3.75
CA ARG A 213 17.43 23.47 3.96
C ARG A 213 17.38 21.94 3.91
N ASN A 214 18.15 21.34 3.00
CA ASN A 214 18.49 19.93 3.03
C ASN A 214 19.54 19.73 4.14
N ASP A 215 19.08 19.74 5.40
CA ASP A 215 19.82 19.04 6.45
C ASP A 215 19.70 17.55 6.09
N GLY A 216 20.84 16.88 5.90
CA GLY A 216 20.92 15.47 5.49
C GLY A 216 20.23 14.55 6.48
N LYS A 217 18.90 14.44 6.37
CA LYS A 217 18.10 13.52 7.16
C LYS A 217 18.46 12.12 6.72
N GLU A 218 19.12 11.37 7.60
CA GLU A 218 19.21 9.92 7.50
C GLU A 218 17.81 9.39 7.17
N GLY A 219 17.67 8.76 5.99
CA GLY A 219 16.40 8.20 5.56
C GLY A 219 16.26 6.81 6.16
N HIS A 220 15.19 6.53 6.89
CA HIS A 220 14.89 5.17 7.35
C HIS A 220 14.00 4.50 6.32
N VAL A 221 14.40 3.33 5.81
CA VAL A 221 13.57 2.47 4.96
C VAL A 221 13.10 1.28 5.78
N TYR A 222 11.78 1.12 5.88
CA TYR A 222 11.17 0.02 6.61
C TYR A 222 10.90 -1.15 5.67
N LYS A 223 11.27 -2.36 6.09
CA LYS A 223 10.87 -3.60 5.40
C LYS A 223 9.82 -4.29 6.25
N GLY A 224 8.70 -4.67 5.65
CA GLY A 224 7.62 -5.32 6.38
C GLY A 224 6.65 -6.07 5.49
N LYS A 225 5.80 -6.85 6.15
CA LYS A 225 4.73 -7.64 5.51
C LYS A 225 3.37 -7.13 5.96
N VAL A 226 2.39 -7.18 5.08
CA VAL A 226 1.00 -6.88 5.43
C VAL A 226 0.44 -8.09 6.18
N VAL A 227 -0.07 -7.88 7.40
CA VAL A 227 -0.63 -8.95 8.24
C VAL A 227 -2.13 -8.79 8.50
N GLY A 228 -2.72 -7.67 8.10
CA GLY A 228 -4.14 -7.43 8.28
C GLY A 228 -4.56 -6.07 7.77
N TYR A 229 -5.86 -5.80 7.89
CA TYR A 229 -6.46 -4.54 7.48
C TYR A 229 -7.44 -4.04 8.54
N LEU A 230 -7.47 -2.72 8.71
CA LEU A 230 -8.40 -1.99 9.57
C LEU A 230 -9.09 -0.89 8.75
N LYS A 231 -10.10 -0.26 9.35
CA LYS A 231 -10.79 0.89 8.77
C LYS A 231 -10.83 2.06 9.75
N VAL A 232 -10.43 3.24 9.32
CA VAL A 232 -10.56 4.47 10.12
C VAL A 232 -12.02 4.84 10.26
N MET A 233 -12.55 4.78 11.48
CA MET A 233 -13.93 5.18 11.79
C MET A 233 -14.00 6.65 12.21
N ALA A 234 -13.00 7.11 12.96
CA ALA A 234 -12.88 8.49 13.40
C ALA A 234 -11.42 8.92 13.51
N ARG A 235 -11.16 10.22 13.29
CA ARG A 235 -9.86 10.86 13.47
C ARG A 235 -10.04 12.25 14.09
N GLY A 236 -9.34 12.55 15.17
CA GLY A 236 -9.41 13.85 15.83
C GLY A 236 -8.82 13.87 17.24
N GLY A 237 -8.57 15.04 17.82
CA GLY A 237 -7.96 15.17 19.15
C GLY A 237 -8.94 15.09 20.32
N SER A 238 -10.14 15.66 20.18
CA SER A 238 -11.10 15.85 21.28
C SER A 238 -12.29 14.89 21.28
N LEU A 239 -12.63 14.27 20.14
CA LEU A 239 -13.86 13.48 19.97
C LEU A 239 -13.70 12.00 20.32
N ILE A 240 -12.46 11.52 20.52
CA ILE A 240 -12.17 10.12 20.81
C ILE A 240 -11.71 10.02 22.25
N GLU A 241 -12.51 9.34 23.08
CA GLU A 241 -12.15 8.99 24.45
C GLU A 241 -10.86 8.15 24.46
N GLU A 242 -10.10 8.17 25.55
CA GLU A 242 -8.86 7.39 25.67
C GLU A 242 -9.15 6.08 26.43
N PRO A 243 -9.57 5.00 25.74
CA PRO A 243 -9.82 3.74 26.41
C PRO A 243 -8.52 3.15 26.96
N ARG A 244 -8.65 2.30 27.97
CA ARG A 244 -7.54 1.47 28.44
C ARG A 244 -7.04 0.61 27.26
N GLY A 245 -5.72 0.60 27.06
CA GLY A 245 -5.11 -0.11 25.93
C GLY A 245 -4.95 0.72 24.66
N MET A 246 -5.16 2.04 24.72
CA MET A 246 -4.85 2.95 23.61
C MET A 246 -3.38 2.81 23.19
N LEU A 247 -3.19 2.52 21.91
CA LEU A 247 -1.88 2.46 21.27
C LEU A 247 -1.33 3.87 21.11
N SER A 248 -0.01 3.97 21.08
CA SER A 248 0.70 5.23 20.89
C SER A 248 1.87 5.03 19.93
N GLY A 249 2.11 6.01 19.09
CA GLY A 249 3.16 5.94 18.09
C GLY A 249 3.52 7.30 17.53
N ALA A 250 4.39 7.31 16.52
CA ALA A 250 4.75 8.50 15.76
C ALA A 250 4.18 8.40 14.35
N LEU A 251 3.42 9.42 13.93
CA LEU A 251 2.91 9.54 12.57
C LEU A 251 3.95 10.20 11.66
N PHE A 252 4.36 9.48 10.64
CA PHE A 252 5.28 9.94 9.61
C PHE A 252 4.54 10.12 8.29
N SER A 253 4.88 11.17 7.55
CA SER A 253 4.40 11.38 6.18
C SER A 253 5.41 10.90 5.15
N ASN A 254 4.92 10.24 4.10
CA ASN A 254 5.72 9.71 3.00
C ASN A 254 6.90 8.83 3.46
N LEU A 255 6.70 8.04 4.52
CA LEU A 255 7.71 7.13 5.03
C LEU A 255 8.00 6.05 3.99
N PRO A 256 9.27 5.78 3.62
CA PRO A 256 9.58 4.80 2.59
C PRO A 256 9.55 3.36 3.15
N TRP A 257 8.94 2.48 2.36
CA TRP A 257 8.72 1.07 2.68
C TRP A 257 9.18 0.17 1.54
N CYS A 258 9.69 -1.01 1.89
CA CYS A 258 9.82 -2.18 1.04
C CYS A 258 8.87 -3.27 1.57
N ILE A 259 7.76 -3.48 0.87
CA ILE A 259 6.72 -4.43 1.27
C ILE A 259 6.98 -5.78 0.62
N THR A 260 6.93 -6.85 1.42
CA THR A 260 7.20 -8.25 1.00
C THR A 260 6.03 -9.19 1.24
#